data_AF-A0AAV5ZXX6-F1
#
_entry.id   AF-A0AAV5ZXX6-F1
#
_cell.length_a   1.000
_cell.length_b   1.000
_cell.length_c   1.000
_cell.angle_alpha   90.00
_cell.angle_beta   90.00
_cell.angle_gamma   90.00
#
_symmetry.space_group_name_H-M   'P 1'
#
loop_
_entity.id
_entity.type
_entity.pdbx_description
1 polymer ?
#
loop_
_entity_poly.entity_id
_entity_poly.type
_entity_poly.pdbx_seq_one_letter_code
_entity_poly.pdbx_strand_id
1 'polypeptide(L)'
;MALKPRECRGEVTAVRAITPAIVEVDLKVIEPADFTFAAGQWISVPFGPKNVRAWSMVSTPARKGGFTLSIDVAPGGIGSQWVRGLEPGHPVQFKGPSGGFVFNRADPRRAVFVAEEIGIVPVRSILSHLYETGYGRPTALIYWARNLEWLVYDADFRSLARRYPAFSYLPALREPPAGWRGERGEAAEAVDRLVFGIDRLVVYVCGGGETINKVRDVLVKKGMDRKSVKWEKFW
;
A
#
# COMPACT_ATOMS: atom_id res chain seq x y z
N MET A 1 -3.37 -9.31 20.58
CA MET A 1 -2.51 -8.19 21.01
C MET A 1 -1.56 -7.88 19.87
N ALA A 2 -1.38 -6.63 19.44
CA ALA A 2 -0.43 -6.31 18.38
C ALA A 2 1.00 -6.68 18.84
N LEU A 3 1.76 -7.40 18.01
CA LEU A 3 3.14 -7.75 18.33
C LEU A 3 3.95 -6.46 18.46
N LYS A 4 4.75 -6.36 19.53
CA LYS A 4 5.70 -5.24 19.66
C LYS A 4 6.76 -5.36 18.57
N PRO A 5 7.12 -4.27 17.88
CA PRO A 5 8.21 -4.29 16.91
C PRO A 5 9.50 -4.76 17.57
N ARG A 6 10.15 -5.75 16.98
CA ARG A 6 11.42 -6.34 17.46
C ARG A 6 12.50 -6.15 16.42
N GLU A 7 13.76 -6.15 16.89
CA GLU A 7 14.91 -6.16 16.00
C GLU A 7 14.98 -7.51 15.29
N CYS A 8 15.24 -7.46 13.98
CA CYS A 8 15.27 -8.60 13.09
C CYS A 8 16.49 -8.50 12.18
N ARG A 9 16.93 -9.66 11.70
CA ARG A 9 17.96 -9.81 10.67
C ARG A 9 17.36 -10.54 9.49
N GLY A 10 17.60 -10.02 8.29
CA GLY A 10 17.22 -10.63 7.05
C GLY A 10 18.34 -10.56 6.02
N GLU A 11 18.07 -11.16 4.87
CA GLU A 11 18.97 -11.20 3.73
C GLU A 11 18.17 -10.89 2.46
N VAL A 12 18.72 -10.05 1.61
CA VAL A 12 18.16 -9.78 0.28
C VAL A 12 18.26 -11.04 -0.55
N THR A 13 17.15 -11.45 -1.14
CA THR A 13 17.09 -12.62 -2.03
C THR A 13 16.86 -12.24 -3.48
N ALA A 14 16.26 -11.07 -3.72
CA ALA A 14 16.09 -10.52 -5.06
C ALA A 14 15.84 -9.01 -4.98
N VAL A 15 16.26 -8.30 -6.02
CA VAL A 15 15.98 -6.87 -6.25
C VAL A 15 15.47 -6.71 -7.67
N ARG A 16 14.35 -6.01 -7.85
CA ARG A 16 13.69 -5.85 -9.15
C ARG A 16 13.19 -4.42 -9.32
N ALA A 17 13.56 -3.76 -10.40
CA ALA A 17 12.88 -2.54 -10.81
C ALA A 17 11.54 -2.91 -11.48
N ILE A 18 10.42 -2.52 -10.87
CA ILE A 18 9.08 -2.71 -11.45
C ILE A 18 8.75 -1.56 -12.39
N THR A 19 9.25 -0.36 -12.06
CA THR A 19 9.32 0.81 -12.94
C THR A 19 10.68 1.50 -12.69
N PRO A 20 11.09 2.51 -13.47
CA PRO A 20 12.29 3.28 -13.16
C PRO A 20 12.26 3.95 -11.78
N ALA A 21 11.06 4.23 -11.26
CA ALA A 21 10.82 4.86 -9.97
C ALA A 21 10.63 3.86 -8.83
N ILE A 22 10.19 2.63 -9.10
CA ILE A 22 9.77 1.69 -8.04
C ILE A 22 10.61 0.41 -8.06
N VAL A 23 11.23 0.10 -6.93
CA VAL A 23 12.05 -1.09 -6.73
C VAL A 23 11.40 -2.00 -5.70
N GLU A 24 11.27 -3.28 -6.04
CA GLU A 24 10.91 -4.34 -5.11
C GLU A 24 12.16 -5.05 -4.58
N VAL A 25 12.17 -5.31 -3.26
CA VAL A 25 13.23 -6.04 -2.57
C VAL A 25 12.61 -7.20 -1.82
N ASP A 26 12.97 -8.43 -2.21
CA ASP A 26 12.58 -9.63 -1.48
C ASP A 26 13.58 -9.87 -0.34
N LEU A 27 13.07 -9.92 0.88
CA LEU A 27 13.84 -10.22 2.08
C LEU A 27 13.44 -11.59 2.64
N LYS A 28 14.43 -12.45 2.82
CA LYS A 28 14.30 -13.62 3.70
C LYS A 28 14.59 -13.18 5.13
N VAL A 29 13.75 -13.57 6.08
CA VAL A 29 14.02 -13.32 7.50
C VAL A 29 14.89 -14.47 8.04
N ILE A 30 16.05 -14.10 8.59
CA ILE A 30 16.98 -15.02 9.23
C ILE A 30 16.64 -15.14 10.71
N GLU A 31 16.44 -13.99 11.37
CA GLU A 31 16.07 -13.95 12.79
C GLU A 31 15.05 -12.86 13.09
N PRO A 32 14.04 -13.15 13.92
CA PRO A 32 13.67 -14.48 14.41
C PRO A 32 12.90 -15.27 13.34
N ALA A 33 13.01 -16.61 13.38
CA ALA A 33 12.38 -17.48 12.39
C ALA A 33 10.84 -17.44 12.39
N ASP A 34 10.23 -17.01 13.51
CA ASP A 34 8.78 -16.87 13.70
C ASP A 34 8.26 -15.48 13.32
N PHE A 35 9.02 -14.70 12.54
CA PHE A 35 8.57 -13.39 12.08
C PHE A 35 7.26 -13.49 11.30
N THR A 36 6.26 -12.74 11.75
CA THR A 36 4.94 -12.61 11.12
C THR A 36 4.53 -11.15 11.13
N PHE A 37 3.66 -10.78 10.19
CA PHE A 37 3.11 -9.43 10.05
C PHE A 37 1.65 -9.52 9.61
N ALA A 38 0.90 -8.44 9.80
CA ALA A 38 -0.42 -8.27 9.22
C ALA A 38 -0.32 -7.49 7.90
N ALA A 39 -1.17 -7.83 6.93
CA ALA A 39 -1.20 -7.15 5.65
C ALA A 39 -1.44 -5.63 5.84
N GLY A 40 -0.64 -4.81 5.16
CA GLY A 40 -0.62 -3.35 5.30
C GLY A 40 0.42 -2.80 6.28
N GLN A 41 1.17 -3.67 6.98
CA GLN A 41 2.25 -3.24 7.88
C GLN A 41 3.56 -2.89 7.13
N TRP A 42 4.46 -2.22 7.86
CA TRP A 42 5.78 -1.80 7.41
C TRP A 42 6.87 -2.20 8.40
N ILE A 43 8.13 -2.06 7.98
CA ILE A 43 9.32 -2.25 8.81
C ILE A 43 10.18 -0.98 8.81
N SER A 44 10.92 -0.75 9.89
CA SER A 44 11.98 0.28 9.94
C SER A 44 13.31 -0.34 9.57
N VAL A 45 13.99 0.19 8.57
CA VAL A 45 15.31 -0.28 8.14
C VAL A 45 16.35 0.81 8.45
N PRO A 46 17.27 0.58 9.40
CA PRO A 46 18.46 1.40 9.55
C PRO A 46 19.41 1.17 8.36
N PHE A 47 19.99 2.24 7.84
CA PHE A 47 21.04 2.17 6.84
C PHE A 47 22.04 3.32 7.00
N GLY A 48 23.31 3.02 6.73
CA GLY A 48 24.40 3.95 7.05
C GLY A 48 24.44 4.32 8.55
N PRO A 49 25.19 5.38 8.91
CA PRO A 49 25.49 5.65 10.32
C PRO A 49 24.32 6.18 11.14
N LYS A 50 23.36 6.89 10.50
CA LYS A 50 22.32 7.67 11.18
C LYS A 50 20.98 7.75 10.43
N ASN A 51 20.75 6.90 9.41
CA ASN A 51 19.48 6.93 8.68
C ASN A 51 18.62 5.74 9.05
N VAL A 52 17.32 6.00 9.20
CA VAL A 52 16.28 4.98 9.30
C VAL A 52 15.17 5.39 8.37
N ARG A 53 14.60 4.43 7.63
CA ARG A 53 13.37 4.64 6.84
C ARG A 53 12.37 3.54 7.11
N ALA A 54 11.10 3.90 7.03
CA ALA A 54 10.01 2.94 7.06
C ALA A 54 9.65 2.54 5.62
N TRP A 55 9.54 1.24 5.36
CA TRP A 55 9.07 0.72 4.08
C TRP A 55 7.98 -0.33 4.30
N SER A 56 6.88 -0.17 3.57
CA SER A 56 5.73 -1.06 3.64
C SER A 56 6.00 -2.38 2.90
N MET A 57 5.46 -3.46 3.46
CA MET A 57 5.53 -4.78 2.83
C MET A 57 4.39 -4.89 1.82
N VAL A 58 4.72 -5.16 0.56
CA VAL A 58 3.74 -5.35 -0.53
C VAL A 58 3.21 -6.79 -0.57
N SER A 59 4.02 -7.76 -0.13
CA SER A 59 3.63 -9.17 -0.06
C SER A 59 2.57 -9.42 1.02
N THR A 60 1.91 -10.57 0.96
CA THR A 60 0.92 -10.98 1.96
C THR A 60 1.56 -11.78 3.11
N PRO A 61 0.92 -11.82 4.30
CA PRO A 61 1.35 -12.67 5.41
C PRO A 61 1.32 -14.18 5.14
N ALA A 62 0.78 -14.61 4.00
CA ALA A 62 0.81 -16.01 3.57
C ALA A 62 2.23 -16.44 3.15
N ARG A 63 3.07 -15.49 2.69
CA ARG A 63 4.49 -15.75 2.40
C ARG A 63 5.23 -16.05 3.70
N LYS A 64 5.72 -17.29 3.83
CA LYS A 64 6.48 -17.74 5.01
C LYS A 64 7.98 -17.42 4.84
N GLY A 65 8.63 -17.11 5.96
CA GLY A 65 10.08 -16.92 6.03
C GLY A 65 10.62 -15.64 5.37
N GLY A 66 9.75 -14.74 4.89
CA GLY A 66 10.18 -13.54 4.18
C GLY A 66 9.02 -12.66 3.72
N PHE A 67 9.35 -11.51 3.16
CA PHE A 67 8.41 -10.54 2.63
C PHE A 67 9.06 -9.73 1.50
N THR A 68 8.24 -9.01 0.74
CA THR A 68 8.68 -8.10 -0.32
C THR A 68 8.40 -6.67 0.12
N LEU A 69 9.40 -5.80 0.05
CA LEU A 69 9.22 -4.35 0.11
C LEU A 69 8.98 -3.82 -1.29
N SER A 70 8.19 -2.77 -1.43
CA SER A 70 8.06 -2.00 -2.68
C SER A 70 8.29 -0.53 -2.36
N ILE A 71 9.29 0.06 -3.01
CA ILE A 71 9.93 1.29 -2.55
C ILE A 71 10.02 2.28 -3.70
N ASP A 72 9.55 3.50 -3.44
CA ASP A 72 9.78 4.64 -4.33
C ASP A 72 11.22 5.16 -4.18
N VAL A 73 11.98 5.04 -5.27
CA VAL A 73 13.36 5.49 -5.42
C VAL A 73 13.48 6.72 -6.35
N ALA A 74 12.37 7.27 -6.84
CA ALA A 74 12.36 8.51 -7.63
C ALA A 74 12.97 9.72 -6.89
N PRO A 75 12.82 9.89 -5.56
CA PRO A 75 13.44 11.02 -4.86
C PRO A 75 14.96 11.09 -4.98
N GLY A 76 15.64 9.99 -5.32
CA GLY A 76 17.08 9.97 -5.60
C GLY A 76 17.99 10.23 -4.40
N GLY A 77 17.43 10.40 -3.20
CA GLY A 77 18.17 10.65 -1.97
C GLY A 77 18.92 9.41 -1.46
N ILE A 78 19.57 9.56 -0.31
CA ILE A 78 20.43 8.51 0.28
C ILE A 78 19.73 7.17 0.49
N GLY A 79 18.43 7.17 0.84
CA GLY A 79 17.64 5.94 0.94
C GLY A 79 17.40 5.27 -0.41
N SER A 80 17.09 6.06 -1.44
CA SER A 80 16.91 5.57 -2.81
C SER A 80 18.21 4.98 -3.37
N GLN A 81 19.35 5.61 -3.10
CA GLN A 81 20.67 5.12 -3.50
C GLN A 81 21.03 3.83 -2.76
N TRP A 82 20.76 3.76 -1.45
CA TRP A 82 20.96 2.54 -0.67
C TRP A 82 20.15 1.37 -1.22
N VAL A 83 18.86 1.58 -1.53
CA VAL A 83 18.01 0.54 -2.14
C VAL A 83 18.53 0.10 -3.50
N ARG A 84 18.97 1.04 -4.35
CA ARG A 84 19.54 0.72 -5.68
C ARG A 84 20.85 -0.05 -5.62
N GLY A 85 21.59 0.05 -4.51
CA GLY A 85 22.82 -0.71 -4.28
C GLY A 85 22.60 -2.07 -3.61
N LEU A 86 21.35 -2.49 -3.38
CA LEU A 86 21.08 -3.80 -2.82
C LEU A 86 21.26 -4.91 -3.87
N GLU A 87 21.83 -6.03 -3.44
CA GLU A 87 22.05 -7.22 -4.26
C GLU A 87 21.66 -8.46 -3.45
N PRO A 88 21.28 -9.58 -4.11
CA PRO A 88 21.10 -10.86 -3.43
C PRO A 88 22.30 -11.22 -2.54
N GLY A 89 22.03 -11.70 -1.33
CA GLY A 89 23.04 -11.98 -0.30
C GLY A 89 23.35 -10.80 0.63
N HIS A 90 22.89 -9.57 0.34
CA HIS A 90 23.12 -8.45 1.26
C HIS A 90 22.36 -8.64 2.59
N PRO A 91 23.05 -8.52 3.73
CA PRO A 91 22.41 -8.57 5.04
C PRO A 91 21.65 -7.26 5.30
N VAL A 92 20.44 -7.38 5.83
CA VAL A 92 19.58 -6.24 6.19
C VAL A 92 19.10 -6.39 7.62
N GLN A 93 19.44 -5.42 8.46
CA GLN A 93 18.83 -5.27 9.77
C GLN A 93 17.54 -4.47 9.65
N PHE A 94 16.52 -4.81 10.41
CA PHE A 94 15.27 -4.06 10.45
C PHE A 94 14.52 -4.26 11.76
N LYS A 95 13.60 -3.36 12.06
CA LYS A 95 12.69 -3.45 13.19
C LYS A 95 11.25 -3.56 12.74
N GLY A 96 10.52 -4.56 13.22
CA GLY A 96 9.12 -4.72 12.85
C GLY A 96 8.46 -5.99 13.38
N PRO A 97 7.25 -6.31 12.88
CA PRO A 97 6.45 -5.43 12.02
C PRO A 97 5.91 -4.22 12.79
N SER A 98 5.58 -3.15 12.09
CA SER A 98 5.02 -1.90 12.62
C SER A 98 3.86 -1.42 11.74
N GLY A 99 3.07 -0.47 12.24
CA GLY A 99 1.95 0.11 11.50
C GLY A 99 0.59 -0.45 11.91
N GLY A 100 -0.41 0.44 11.94
CA GLY A 100 -1.79 0.13 12.31
C GLY A 100 -2.77 0.14 11.14
N PHE A 101 -2.27 0.35 9.91
CA PHE A 101 -3.07 0.37 8.69
C PHE A 101 -3.36 -1.05 8.22
N VAL A 102 -4.18 -1.75 9.01
CA VAL A 102 -4.56 -3.14 8.79
C VAL A 102 -6.07 -3.25 8.63
N PHE A 103 -6.51 -4.19 7.81
CA PHE A 103 -7.93 -4.39 7.56
C PHE A 103 -8.60 -5.24 8.65
N ASN A 104 -9.68 -4.73 9.24
CA ASN A 104 -10.47 -5.48 10.20
C ASN A 104 -11.53 -6.33 9.49
N ARG A 105 -11.25 -7.64 9.32
CA ARG A 105 -12.20 -8.58 8.70
C ARG A 105 -13.52 -8.72 9.47
N ALA A 106 -13.56 -8.41 10.76
CA ALA A 106 -14.80 -8.47 11.54
C ALA A 106 -15.73 -7.26 11.31
N ASP A 107 -15.23 -6.18 10.72
CA ASP A 107 -16.05 -5.01 10.39
C ASP A 107 -17.08 -5.40 9.31
N PRO A 108 -18.40 -5.25 9.54
CA PRO A 108 -19.44 -5.62 8.59
C PRO A 108 -19.63 -4.59 7.46
N ARG A 109 -19.02 -3.40 7.58
CA ARG A 109 -19.14 -2.32 6.60
C ARG A 109 -18.44 -2.68 5.29
N ARG A 110 -18.93 -2.10 4.19
CA ARG A 110 -18.26 -2.16 2.88
C ARG A 110 -16.97 -1.35 2.95
N ALA A 111 -15.91 -1.84 2.34
CA ALA A 111 -14.60 -1.21 2.38
C ALA A 111 -14.28 -0.47 1.07
N VAL A 112 -13.89 0.80 1.17
CA VAL A 112 -13.28 1.55 0.07
C VAL A 112 -11.84 1.85 0.45
N PHE A 113 -10.92 1.40 -0.39
CA PHE A 113 -9.51 1.75 -0.31
C PHE A 113 -9.24 2.90 -1.27
N VAL A 114 -8.51 3.90 -0.80
CA VAL A 114 -8.01 5.01 -1.60
C VAL A 114 -6.50 4.98 -1.49
N ALA A 115 -5.83 4.89 -2.63
CA ALA A 115 -4.38 4.91 -2.71
C ALA A 115 -3.93 6.04 -3.62
N GLU A 116 -2.87 6.72 -3.23
CA GLU A 116 -2.14 7.66 -4.07
C GLU A 116 -0.75 7.08 -4.34
N GLU A 117 -0.41 6.85 -5.61
CA GLU A 117 0.91 6.43 -6.06
C GLU A 117 1.50 5.29 -5.21
N ILE A 118 2.63 5.49 -4.51
CA ILE A 118 3.28 4.45 -3.70
C ILE A 118 2.47 4.06 -2.45
N GLY A 119 1.48 4.86 -2.06
CA GLY A 119 0.46 4.49 -1.06
C GLY A 119 -0.33 3.22 -1.44
N ILE A 120 -0.21 2.76 -2.69
CA ILE A 120 -0.72 1.46 -3.13
C ILE A 120 -0.10 0.27 -2.40
N VAL A 121 1.12 0.37 -1.88
CA VAL A 121 1.88 -0.76 -1.33
C VAL A 121 1.14 -1.47 -0.17
N PRO A 122 0.77 -0.79 0.93
CA PRO A 122 0.02 -1.43 1.99
C PRO A 122 -1.38 -1.89 1.53
N VAL A 123 -2.01 -1.14 0.61
CA VAL A 123 -3.33 -1.48 0.05
C VAL A 123 -3.27 -2.76 -0.79
N ARG A 124 -2.22 -2.95 -1.58
CA ARG A 124 -1.98 -4.17 -2.37
C ARG A 124 -1.77 -5.37 -1.45
N SER A 125 -0.99 -5.21 -0.38
CA SER A 125 -0.80 -6.27 0.62
C SER A 125 -2.15 -6.69 1.23
N ILE A 126 -2.96 -5.71 1.65
CA ILE A 126 -4.30 -5.96 2.21
C ILE A 126 -5.20 -6.68 1.20
N LEU A 127 -5.40 -6.11 0.01
CA LEU A 127 -6.32 -6.65 -0.98
C LEU A 127 -5.89 -8.04 -1.44
N SER A 128 -4.60 -8.25 -1.72
CA SER A 128 -4.10 -9.58 -2.10
C SER A 128 -4.35 -10.60 -1.00
N HIS A 129 -4.06 -10.25 0.26
CA HIS A 129 -4.31 -11.14 1.38
C HIS A 129 -5.80 -11.46 1.58
N LEU A 130 -6.68 -10.47 1.38
CA LEU A 130 -8.13 -10.68 1.47
C LEU A 130 -8.61 -11.70 0.44
N TYR A 131 -8.23 -11.55 -0.82
CA TYR A 131 -8.70 -12.44 -1.89
C TYR A 131 -8.02 -13.81 -1.87
N GLU A 132 -6.75 -13.91 -1.46
CA GLU A 132 -6.06 -15.18 -1.18
C GLU A 132 -6.77 -15.99 -0.09
N THR A 133 -7.42 -15.32 0.87
CA THR A 133 -8.09 -15.95 2.02
C THR A 133 -9.61 -15.93 1.92
N GLY A 134 -10.14 -15.85 0.69
CA GLY A 134 -11.57 -16.05 0.41
C GLY A 134 -12.49 -14.91 0.85
N TYR A 135 -12.02 -13.67 0.86
CA TYR A 135 -12.86 -12.52 1.18
C TYR A 135 -13.87 -12.24 0.05
N GLY A 136 -15.16 -12.50 0.30
CA GLY A 136 -16.23 -12.37 -0.70
C GLY A 136 -17.09 -11.10 -0.60
N ARG A 137 -16.79 -10.18 0.33
CA ARG A 137 -17.64 -8.99 0.55
C ARG A 137 -17.26 -7.86 -0.42
N PRO A 138 -18.21 -6.97 -0.75
CA PRO A 138 -17.93 -5.84 -1.64
C PRO A 138 -16.80 -4.96 -1.15
N THR A 139 -15.79 -4.75 -1.99
CA THR A 139 -14.73 -3.76 -1.78
C THR A 139 -14.46 -2.97 -3.05
N ALA A 140 -13.93 -1.76 -2.90
CA ALA A 140 -13.46 -0.97 -4.02
C ALA A 140 -12.08 -0.39 -3.75
N LEU A 141 -11.31 -0.22 -4.82
CA LEU A 141 -10.05 0.50 -4.83
C LEU A 141 -10.16 1.70 -5.77
N ILE A 142 -10.08 2.90 -5.20
CA ILE A 142 -9.85 4.14 -5.95
C ILE A 142 -8.34 4.39 -5.92
N TYR A 143 -7.67 4.14 -7.04
CA TYR A 143 -6.22 4.27 -7.12
C TYR A 143 -5.85 5.45 -8.00
N TRP A 144 -5.34 6.51 -7.38
CA TRP A 144 -4.90 7.71 -8.08
C TRP A 144 -3.40 7.70 -8.35
N ALA A 145 -3.01 8.20 -9.51
CA ALA A 145 -1.62 8.50 -9.85
C ALA A 145 -1.51 9.71 -10.78
N ARG A 146 -0.33 10.34 -10.82
CA ARG A 146 -0.09 11.47 -11.74
C ARG A 146 -0.24 11.09 -13.21
N ASN A 147 0.25 9.91 -13.60
CA ASN A 147 0.20 9.38 -14.96
C ASN A 147 0.19 7.83 -14.93
N LEU A 148 0.13 7.20 -16.12
CA LEU A 148 -0.02 5.75 -16.24
C LEU A 148 1.16 4.96 -15.65
N GLU A 149 2.39 5.47 -15.73
CA GLU A 149 3.58 4.80 -15.22
C GLU A 149 3.57 4.67 -13.69
N TRP A 150 2.83 5.55 -13.01
CA TRP A 150 2.67 5.56 -11.56
C TRP A 150 1.47 4.73 -11.07
N LEU A 151 0.65 4.16 -11.96
CA LEU A 151 -0.34 3.13 -11.61
C LEU A 151 0.33 1.76 -11.51
N VAL A 152 1.19 1.59 -10.51
CA VAL A 152 1.90 0.33 -10.26
C VAL A 152 0.89 -0.76 -9.95
N TYR A 153 1.07 -1.94 -10.53
CA TYR A 153 0.18 -3.10 -10.36
C TYR A 153 -1.23 -2.94 -10.96
N ASP A 154 -1.45 -1.98 -11.88
CA ASP A 154 -2.73 -1.81 -12.58
C ASP A 154 -3.22 -3.12 -13.23
N ALA A 155 -2.33 -3.87 -13.88
CA ALA A 155 -2.65 -5.16 -14.49
C ALA A 155 -3.16 -6.18 -13.45
N ASP A 156 -2.56 -6.21 -12.27
CA ASP A 156 -2.96 -7.12 -11.19
C ASP A 156 -4.35 -6.77 -10.67
N PHE A 157 -4.63 -5.49 -10.44
CA PHE A 157 -5.94 -5.05 -9.96
C PHE A 157 -7.04 -5.22 -11.01
N ARG A 158 -6.75 -5.00 -12.30
CA ARG A 158 -7.68 -5.33 -13.39
C ARG A 158 -7.95 -6.84 -13.46
N SER A 159 -6.92 -7.66 -13.30
CA SER A 159 -7.08 -9.12 -13.24
C SER A 159 -7.95 -9.54 -12.05
N LEU A 160 -7.69 -8.94 -10.89
CA LEU A 160 -8.45 -9.16 -9.67
C LEU A 160 -9.93 -8.78 -9.84
N ALA A 161 -10.22 -7.61 -10.42
CA ALA A 161 -11.58 -7.15 -10.67
C ALA A 161 -12.35 -8.03 -11.67
N ARG A 162 -11.65 -8.59 -12.67
CA ARG A 162 -12.25 -9.59 -13.57
C ARG A 162 -12.57 -10.91 -12.87
N ARG A 163 -11.73 -11.32 -11.92
CA ARG A 163 -11.90 -12.59 -11.19
C ARG A 163 -12.95 -12.52 -10.08
N TYR A 164 -13.09 -11.36 -9.43
CA TYR A 164 -13.96 -11.18 -8.28
C TYR A 164 -14.99 -10.07 -8.55
N PRO A 165 -16.25 -10.41 -8.90
CA PRO A 165 -17.30 -9.42 -9.20
C PRO A 165 -17.63 -8.46 -8.04
N ALA A 166 -17.30 -8.85 -6.80
CA ALA A 166 -17.45 -8.01 -5.62
C ALA A 166 -16.30 -7.00 -5.43
N PHE A 167 -15.28 -7.00 -6.30
CA PHE A 167 -14.18 -6.04 -6.30
C PHE A 167 -14.33 -5.03 -7.44
N SER A 168 -14.36 -3.75 -7.10
CA SER A 168 -14.31 -2.66 -8.07
C SER A 168 -12.94 -2.00 -8.07
N TYR A 169 -12.27 -1.99 -9.23
CA TYR A 169 -11.04 -1.24 -9.43
C TYR A 169 -11.30 0.02 -10.25
N LEU A 170 -11.01 1.18 -9.67
CA LEU A 170 -11.35 2.51 -10.19
C LEU A 170 -10.07 3.35 -10.26
N PRO A 171 -9.23 3.18 -11.30
CA PRO A 171 -8.02 3.98 -11.46
C PRO A 171 -8.36 5.42 -11.86
N ALA A 172 -7.65 6.38 -11.27
CA ALA A 172 -7.77 7.81 -11.53
C ALA A 172 -6.40 8.39 -11.95
N LEU A 173 -6.40 9.23 -12.98
CA LEU A 173 -5.19 9.89 -13.47
C LEU A 173 -5.34 11.41 -13.49
N ARG A 174 -4.29 12.11 -13.04
CA ARG A 174 -4.18 13.56 -13.24
C ARG A 174 -3.92 13.91 -14.70
N GLU A 175 -2.97 13.22 -15.33
CA GLU A 175 -2.55 13.41 -16.71
C GLU A 175 -2.87 12.14 -17.54
N PRO A 176 -4.16 11.90 -17.86
CA PRO A 176 -4.58 10.72 -18.59
C PRO A 176 -4.14 10.76 -20.07
N PRO A 177 -3.66 9.64 -20.64
CA PRO A 177 -3.39 9.56 -22.08
C PRO A 177 -4.69 9.66 -22.91
N ALA A 178 -4.54 9.93 -24.21
CA ALA A 178 -5.66 9.87 -25.14
C ALA A 178 -6.37 8.51 -25.08
N GLY A 179 -7.70 8.51 -25.08
CA GLY A 179 -8.50 7.28 -24.97
C GLY A 179 -8.65 6.70 -23.56
N TRP A 180 -8.11 7.35 -22.51
CA TRP A 180 -8.32 6.93 -21.12
C TRP A 180 -9.81 6.95 -20.74
N ARG A 181 -10.30 5.81 -20.21
CA ARG A 181 -11.69 5.61 -19.81
C ARG A 181 -11.89 5.55 -18.29
N GLY A 182 -10.82 5.64 -17.50
CA GLY A 182 -10.89 5.69 -16.05
C GLY A 182 -11.21 7.09 -15.54
N GLU A 183 -11.14 7.25 -14.22
CA GLU A 183 -11.33 8.53 -13.56
C GLU A 183 -10.24 9.54 -13.91
N ARG A 184 -10.59 10.83 -13.80
CA ARG A 184 -9.70 11.96 -14.13
C ARG A 184 -9.65 12.97 -12.99
N GLY A 185 -8.60 13.78 -12.95
CA GLY A 185 -8.43 14.84 -11.97
C GLY A 185 -7.79 14.35 -10.68
N GLU A 186 -7.99 15.06 -9.59
CA GLU A 186 -7.33 14.81 -8.31
C GLU A 186 -7.98 13.65 -7.52
N ALA A 187 -7.22 13.00 -6.63
CA ALA A 187 -7.70 11.86 -5.85
C ALA A 187 -8.98 12.17 -5.06
N ALA A 188 -9.05 13.36 -4.45
CA ALA A 188 -10.22 13.78 -3.67
C ALA A 188 -11.46 14.03 -4.55
N GLU A 189 -11.27 14.51 -5.78
CA GLU A 189 -12.38 14.71 -6.74
C GLU A 189 -12.92 13.37 -7.22
N ALA A 190 -12.04 12.39 -7.48
CA ALA A 190 -12.46 11.03 -7.79
C ALA A 190 -13.25 10.40 -6.64
N VAL A 191 -12.79 10.58 -5.39
CA VAL A 191 -13.54 10.14 -4.20
C VAL A 191 -14.89 10.83 -4.09
N ASP A 192 -14.96 12.14 -4.34
CA ASP A 192 -16.22 12.89 -4.26
C ASP A 192 -17.26 12.38 -5.26
N ARG A 193 -16.83 12.10 -6.50
CA ARG A 193 -17.71 11.55 -7.54
C ARG A 193 -18.12 10.10 -7.28
N LEU A 194 -17.18 9.25 -6.88
CA LEU A 194 -17.41 7.80 -6.80
C LEU A 194 -18.06 7.36 -5.48
N VAL A 195 -17.84 8.10 -4.38
CA VAL A 195 -18.45 7.80 -3.09
C VAL A 195 -19.75 8.59 -2.96
N PHE A 196 -20.84 8.01 -3.47
CA PHE A 196 -22.18 8.63 -3.45
C PHE A 196 -22.83 8.62 -2.05
N GLY A 197 -22.52 7.61 -1.24
CA GLY A 197 -23.10 7.44 0.09
C GLY A 197 -22.13 6.78 1.06
N ILE A 198 -22.23 7.18 2.33
CA ILE A 198 -21.33 6.75 3.40
C ILE A 198 -21.96 5.70 4.34
N ASP A 199 -23.21 5.33 4.09
CA ASP A 199 -23.89 4.36 4.93
C ASP A 199 -23.20 3.00 4.86
N ARG A 200 -22.97 2.43 6.06
CA ARG A 200 -22.22 1.19 6.27
C ARG A 200 -20.90 1.15 5.47
N LEU A 201 -20.19 2.27 5.40
CA LEU A 201 -18.91 2.40 4.72
C LEU A 201 -17.76 2.53 5.72
N VAL A 202 -16.64 1.88 5.42
CA VAL A 202 -15.33 2.14 6.04
C VAL A 202 -14.34 2.51 4.94
N VAL A 203 -13.60 3.59 5.15
CA VAL A 203 -12.62 4.09 4.18
C VAL A 203 -11.21 3.98 4.74
N TYR A 204 -10.32 3.44 3.92
CA TYR A 204 -8.89 3.30 4.17
C TYR A 204 -8.13 4.14 3.14
N VAL A 205 -7.34 5.12 3.58
CA VAL A 205 -6.61 6.04 2.69
C VAL A 205 -5.11 5.94 2.92
N CYS A 206 -4.33 5.62 1.90
CA CYS A 206 -2.87 5.71 1.99
C CYS A 206 -2.31 6.64 0.92
N GLY A 207 -1.54 7.64 1.34
CA GLY A 207 -1.13 8.74 0.47
C GLY A 207 -0.18 9.74 1.12
N GLY A 208 0.08 10.82 0.40
CA GLY A 208 0.66 12.05 0.93
C GLY A 208 -0.30 12.75 1.89
N GLY A 209 0.27 13.56 2.79
CA GLY A 209 -0.51 14.22 3.85
C GLY A 209 -1.61 15.16 3.31
N GLU A 210 -1.34 15.83 2.20
CA GLU A 210 -2.32 16.72 1.55
C GLU A 210 -3.50 15.93 0.98
N THR A 211 -3.23 14.88 0.21
CA THR A 211 -4.27 14.00 -0.36
C THR A 211 -5.12 13.33 0.71
N ILE A 212 -4.50 12.82 1.78
CA ILE A 212 -5.23 12.26 2.93
C ILE A 212 -6.19 13.30 3.52
N ASN A 213 -5.75 14.54 3.72
CA ASN A 213 -6.58 15.59 4.29
C ASN A 213 -7.74 15.95 3.34
N LYS A 214 -7.48 16.15 2.05
CA LYS A 214 -8.53 16.48 1.06
C LYS A 214 -9.57 15.37 0.94
N VAL A 215 -9.15 14.10 0.88
CA VAL A 215 -10.07 12.94 0.84
C VAL A 215 -10.92 12.89 2.11
N ARG A 216 -10.34 13.12 3.29
CA ARG A 216 -11.10 13.19 4.55
C ARG A 216 -12.09 14.33 4.56
N ASP A 217 -11.73 15.50 4.05
CA ASP A 217 -12.62 16.67 3.99
C ASP A 217 -13.84 16.40 3.09
N VAL A 218 -13.63 15.75 1.93
CA VAL A 218 -14.72 15.29 1.05
C VAL A 218 -15.66 14.33 1.77
N LEU A 219 -15.12 13.32 2.46
CA LEU A 219 -15.95 12.34 3.18
C LEU A 219 -16.70 12.96 4.36
N VAL A 220 -16.09 13.92 5.07
CA VAL A 220 -16.76 14.67 6.15
C VAL A 220 -17.92 15.50 5.60
N LYS A 221 -17.76 16.17 4.45
CA LYS A 221 -18.85 16.89 3.79
C LYS A 221 -20.03 15.97 3.42
N LYS A 222 -19.77 14.68 3.20
CA LYS A 222 -20.79 13.64 2.98
C LYS A 222 -21.36 13.04 4.28
N GLY A 223 -20.95 13.55 5.45
CA GLY A 223 -21.46 13.16 6.77
C GLY A 223 -20.62 12.13 7.52
N MET A 224 -19.43 11.76 7.02
CA MET A 224 -18.60 10.74 7.67
C MET A 224 -17.86 11.35 8.86
N ASP A 225 -17.83 10.66 10.00
CA ASP A 225 -16.96 11.07 11.11
C ASP A 225 -15.49 11.04 10.67
N ARG A 226 -14.78 12.15 10.83
CA ARG A 226 -13.38 12.30 10.46
C ARG A 226 -12.45 11.27 11.12
N LYS A 227 -12.82 10.74 12.31
CA LYS A 227 -12.06 9.69 13.02
C LYS A 227 -12.34 8.29 12.50
N SER A 228 -13.42 8.11 11.73
CA SER A 228 -13.80 6.81 11.16
C SER A 228 -13.00 6.44 9.91
N VAL A 229 -12.41 7.43 9.22
CA VAL A 229 -11.47 7.21 8.11
C VAL A 229 -10.13 6.71 8.64
N LYS A 230 -9.74 5.50 8.22
CA LYS A 230 -8.43 4.92 8.51
C LYS A 230 -7.43 5.46 7.50
N TRP A 231 -6.24 5.84 7.95
CA TRP A 231 -5.25 6.39 7.03
C TRP A 231 -3.82 6.05 7.44
N GLU A 232 -2.94 6.03 6.44
CA GLU A 232 -1.49 5.93 6.62
C GLU A 232 -0.78 6.87 5.65
N LYS A 233 0.19 7.63 6.18
CA LYS A 233 0.96 8.59 5.39
C LYS A 233 2.29 7.96 4.97
N PHE A 234 2.62 8.04 3.68
CA PHE A 234 3.98 7.77 3.21
C PHE A 234 4.84 9.05 3.23
N TRP A 235 6.16 8.88 3.26
CA TRP A 235 7.15 9.95 3.46
C TRP A 235 8.26 9.88 2.42
#